data_AF-A0A843GJG9-F1
#
_entry.id   AF-A0A843GJG9-F1
#
_cell.length_a   1.000
_cell.length_b   1.000
_cell.length_c   1.000
_cell.angle_alpha   90.00
_cell.angle_beta   90.00
_cell.angle_gamma   90.00
#
_symmetry.space_group_name_H-M   'P 1'
#
loop_
_entity.id
_entity.type
_entity.pdbx_description
1 polymer ?
#
loop_
_entity_poly.entity_id
_entity_poly.type
_entity_poly.pdbx_seq_one_letter_code
_entity_poly.pdbx_strand_id
1 'polypeptide(L)'
;LYNRAIENGADSYLSSKVVNIDDVEGKVSFQNESVEKSIRSKIIVGADGPISLVSATIGNDLNHYCASQYLVRIEEDNNKMSFVDLYAYGDLFPGFIWQIPVSKNTFRIGLFSNYDYKRQNEILDDFLENDFNYEDYEIIEKYKGKIPIYSKENKLFKNRVLIIGDAASQIKPTTGGGLLIGFEAVGMAKKAIVKALNSEDFNSLNLEKETHDDKEILQDCLKSYQEDFEERFIKEFSYQFKVQKTLCTLSDDDLDYFFEKLKEKEADKLISEYGDMDNQSILVKEFLKRGLVLTLLPAIHKRELAKIWLL
;
A
#
# COMPACT_ATOMS: atom_id res chain seq x y z
N LEU A 1 8.73 2.82 -17.08
CA LEU A 1 7.56 3.75 -17.09
C LEU A 1 7.99 5.17 -17.44
N TYR A 2 8.96 5.74 -16.71
CA TYR A 2 9.49 7.09 -16.97
C TYR A 2 9.84 7.37 -18.44
N ASN A 3 10.76 6.59 -19.05
CA ASN A 3 11.16 6.80 -20.46
C ASN A 3 9.96 6.78 -21.42
N ARG A 4 9.03 5.85 -21.22
CA ARG A 4 7.79 5.78 -22.02
C ARG A 4 6.95 7.06 -21.90
N ALA A 5 6.90 7.70 -20.73
CA ALA A 5 6.17 8.96 -20.56
C ALA A 5 6.83 10.08 -21.38
N ILE A 6 8.17 10.18 -21.33
CA ILE A 6 8.94 11.17 -22.11
C ILE A 6 8.76 10.97 -23.61
N GLU A 7 8.86 9.72 -24.09
CA GLU A 7 8.64 9.36 -25.49
C GLU A 7 7.23 9.70 -25.98
N ASN A 8 6.25 9.82 -25.08
CA ASN A 8 4.88 10.22 -25.38
C ASN A 8 4.63 11.72 -25.12
N GLY A 9 5.68 12.52 -24.97
CA GLY A 9 5.60 13.98 -24.91
C GLY A 9 5.45 14.58 -23.51
N ALA A 10 5.69 13.83 -22.44
CA ALA A 10 5.77 14.39 -21.11
C ALA A 10 7.09 15.15 -20.91
N ASP A 11 7.02 16.38 -20.41
CA ASP A 11 8.18 17.11 -19.91
C ASP A 11 8.67 16.53 -18.58
N SER A 12 9.97 16.67 -18.29
CA SER A 12 10.55 16.21 -17.03
C SER A 12 11.48 17.24 -16.41
N TYR A 13 11.41 17.32 -15.09
CA TYR A 13 12.28 18.14 -14.25
C TYR A 13 12.93 17.21 -13.22
N LEU A 14 14.06 16.62 -13.57
CA LEU A 14 14.84 15.80 -12.64
C LEU A 14 15.57 16.68 -11.62
N SER A 15 16.07 16.06 -10.54
CA SER A 15 16.76 16.77 -9.46
C SER A 15 15.97 17.98 -8.93
N SER A 16 14.65 17.82 -8.88
CA SER A 16 13.69 18.87 -8.52
C SER A 16 12.81 18.39 -7.38
N LYS A 17 12.97 18.97 -6.20
CA LYS A 17 12.21 18.59 -5.00
C LYS A 17 11.08 19.57 -4.76
N VAL A 18 9.84 19.10 -4.78
CA VAL A 18 8.68 19.92 -4.38
C VAL A 18 8.81 20.29 -2.90
N VAL A 19 8.63 21.57 -2.60
CA VAL A 19 8.74 22.13 -1.24
C VAL A 19 7.46 22.80 -0.75
N ASN A 20 6.58 23.22 -1.67
CA ASN A 20 5.28 23.77 -1.32
C ASN A 20 4.26 23.56 -2.45
N ILE A 21 2.99 23.42 -2.07
CA ILE A 21 1.85 23.31 -2.97
C ILE A 21 0.79 24.31 -2.52
N ASP A 22 0.31 25.13 -3.45
CA ASP A 22 -0.92 25.90 -3.30
C ASP A 22 -2.02 25.16 -4.08
N ASP A 23 -2.90 24.48 -3.35
CA ASP A 23 -3.97 23.66 -3.93
C ASP A 23 -5.10 24.49 -4.54
N VAL A 24 -5.20 25.77 -4.19
CA VAL A 24 -6.22 26.70 -4.71
C VAL A 24 -5.75 27.34 -6.01
N GLU A 25 -4.55 27.92 -6.00
CA GLU A 25 -3.95 28.61 -7.16
C GLU A 25 -3.28 27.66 -8.16
N GLY A 26 -3.16 26.37 -7.81
CA GLY A 26 -2.53 25.35 -8.65
C GLY A 26 -1.04 25.59 -8.83
N LYS A 27 -0.37 26.19 -7.83
CA LYS A 27 1.06 26.52 -7.88
C LYS A 27 1.88 25.46 -7.16
N VAL A 28 2.92 24.96 -7.85
CA VAL A 28 3.90 24.03 -7.31
C VAL A 28 5.23 24.76 -7.19
N SER A 29 5.75 24.92 -5.97
CA SER A 29 7.11 25.41 -5.72
C SER A 29 8.06 24.23 -5.52
N PHE A 30 9.22 24.28 -6.17
CA PHE A 30 10.23 23.24 -6.09
C PHE A 30 11.65 23.82 -6.09
N GLN A 31 12.56 23.11 -5.43
CA GLN A 31 13.98 23.42 -5.44
C GLN A 31 14.70 22.60 -6.50
N ASN A 32 15.50 23.28 -7.31
CA ASN A 32 16.38 22.68 -8.31
C ASN A 32 17.73 23.39 -8.25
N GLU A 33 18.80 22.65 -7.92
CA GLU A 33 20.17 23.20 -7.75
C GLU A 33 20.24 24.43 -6.82
N SER A 34 19.56 24.35 -5.66
CA SER A 34 19.46 25.43 -4.66
C SER A 34 18.70 26.69 -5.09
N VAL A 35 18.11 26.70 -6.29
CA VAL A 35 17.21 27.76 -6.75
C VAL A 35 15.77 27.32 -6.55
N GLU A 36 14.97 28.16 -5.89
CA GLU A 36 13.52 27.96 -5.83
C GLU A 36 12.88 28.41 -7.15
N LYS A 37 12.11 27.51 -7.75
CA LYS A 37 11.33 27.73 -8.96
C LYS A 37 9.86 27.42 -8.66
N SER A 38 8.97 27.92 -9.49
CA SER A 38 7.55 27.56 -9.39
C SER A 38 6.90 27.41 -10.76
N ILE A 39 5.96 26.49 -10.85
CA ILE A 39 5.10 26.27 -12.02
C ILE A 39 3.63 26.35 -11.60
N ARG A 40 2.76 26.71 -12.52
CA ARG A 40 1.30 26.64 -12.34
C ARG A 40 0.73 25.53 -13.22
N SER A 41 -0.28 24.85 -12.72
CA SER A 41 -0.95 23.76 -13.43
C SER A 41 -2.45 23.77 -13.13
N LYS A 42 -3.26 23.37 -14.11
CA LYS A 42 -4.72 23.23 -13.90
C LYS A 42 -5.06 22.13 -12.89
N ILE A 43 -4.29 21.04 -12.91
CA ILE A 43 -4.42 19.87 -12.03
C ILE A 43 -3.03 19.46 -11.54
N ILE A 44 -2.92 19.13 -10.26
CA ILE A 44 -1.72 18.60 -9.62
C ILE A 44 -2.00 17.16 -9.18
N VAL A 45 -1.12 16.24 -9.56
CA VAL A 45 -1.21 14.84 -9.10
C VAL A 45 -0.07 14.55 -8.12
N GLY A 46 -0.41 14.29 -6.86
CA GLY A 46 0.53 13.84 -5.84
C GLY A 46 0.79 12.35 -5.95
N ALA A 47 2.04 12.00 -6.28
CA ALA A 47 2.55 10.63 -6.35
C ALA A 47 3.92 10.53 -5.64
N ASP A 48 4.09 11.31 -4.57
CA ASP A 48 5.37 11.59 -3.88
C ASP A 48 5.64 10.65 -2.68
N GLY A 49 4.99 9.49 -2.68
CA GLY A 49 5.30 8.41 -1.74
C GLY A 49 4.65 8.54 -0.34
N PRO A 50 5.09 7.73 0.64
CA PRO A 50 4.39 7.56 1.91
C PRO A 50 4.52 8.74 2.89
N ILE A 51 5.43 9.69 2.63
CA ILE A 51 5.60 10.94 3.40
C ILE A 51 5.24 12.12 2.49
N SER A 52 4.06 12.00 1.88
CA SER A 52 3.60 12.91 0.85
C SER A 52 3.34 14.31 1.38
N LEU A 53 4.10 15.27 0.87
CA LEU A 53 3.83 16.69 1.09
C LEU A 53 2.46 17.05 0.49
N VAL A 54 2.17 16.52 -0.71
CA VAL A 54 0.93 16.83 -1.43
C VAL A 54 -0.31 16.37 -0.68
N SER A 55 -0.26 15.18 -0.08
CA SER A 55 -1.34 14.62 0.75
C SER A 55 -1.52 15.43 2.05
N ALA A 56 -0.41 15.82 2.69
CA ALA A 56 -0.46 16.68 3.87
C ALA A 56 -1.08 18.05 3.55
N THR A 57 -0.76 18.66 2.40
CA THR A 57 -1.34 19.94 1.95
C THR A 57 -2.86 19.91 1.86
N ILE A 58 -3.44 18.78 1.44
CA ILE A 58 -4.91 18.65 1.36
C ILE A 58 -5.58 18.27 2.69
N GLY A 59 -4.78 18.17 3.76
CA GLY A 59 -5.22 18.00 5.14
C GLY A 59 -5.37 16.54 5.56
N ASN A 60 -4.64 15.61 4.94
CA ASN A 60 -4.63 14.21 5.36
C ASN A 60 -3.60 13.96 6.47
N ASP A 61 -3.94 13.05 7.37
CA ASP A 61 -3.01 12.53 8.37
C ASP A 61 -2.25 11.32 7.81
N LEU A 62 -0.93 11.36 7.89
CA LEU A 62 -0.04 10.35 7.34
C LEU A 62 0.54 9.47 8.45
N ASN A 63 0.00 8.26 8.56
CA ASN A 63 0.51 7.22 9.45
C ASN A 63 1.19 6.13 8.62
N HIS A 64 2.20 5.47 9.18
CA HIS A 64 2.95 4.43 8.50
C HIS A 64 3.54 3.41 9.47
N TYR A 65 3.73 2.18 8.98
CA TYR A 65 4.63 1.20 9.57
C TYR A 65 6.06 1.42 9.04
N CYS A 66 7.05 1.03 9.83
CA CYS A 66 8.41 0.90 9.32
C CYS A 66 8.55 -0.42 8.56
N ALA A 67 9.40 -0.46 7.54
CA ALA A 67 9.80 -1.68 6.85
C ALA A 67 11.32 -1.71 6.67
N SER A 68 11.92 -2.87 6.92
CA SER A 68 13.36 -3.11 6.76
C SER A 68 13.56 -4.31 5.85
N GLN A 69 14.55 -4.27 4.97
CA GLN A 69 14.83 -5.36 4.04
C GLN A 69 16.32 -5.49 3.77
N TYR A 70 16.82 -6.72 3.78
CA TYR A 70 18.17 -7.07 3.35
C TYR A 70 18.12 -7.73 1.97
N LEU A 71 19.10 -7.40 1.14
CA LEU A 71 19.47 -8.21 -0.01
C LEU A 71 20.56 -9.17 0.46
N VAL A 72 20.22 -10.45 0.53
CA VAL A 72 21.10 -11.51 1.03
C VAL A 72 21.55 -12.36 -0.14
N ARG A 73 22.86 -12.62 -0.24
CA ARG A 73 23.44 -13.60 -1.16
C ARG A 73 23.78 -14.86 -0.40
N ILE A 74 23.56 -16.01 -1.03
CA ILE A 74 24.00 -17.32 -0.57
C ILE A 74 25.05 -17.87 -1.54
N GLU A 75 25.90 -18.77 -1.08
CA GLU A 75 26.93 -19.40 -1.94
C GLU A 75 26.36 -20.50 -2.85
N GLU A 76 25.27 -21.16 -2.43
CA GLU A 76 24.66 -22.24 -3.19
C GLU A 76 23.53 -21.78 -4.14
N ASP A 77 23.24 -22.60 -5.15
CA ASP A 77 22.16 -22.36 -6.11
C ASP A 77 20.81 -22.82 -5.53
N ASN A 78 19.94 -21.88 -5.16
CA ASN A 78 18.54 -22.13 -4.86
C ASN A 78 17.73 -22.37 -6.15
N ASN A 79 17.26 -23.60 -6.33
CA ASN A 79 16.38 -23.97 -7.44
C ASN A 79 14.88 -23.74 -7.15
N LYS A 80 14.50 -23.37 -5.92
CA LYS A 80 13.12 -23.08 -5.52
C LYS A 80 12.83 -21.59 -5.65
N MET A 81 12.69 -21.12 -6.89
CA MET A 81 12.35 -19.72 -7.19
C MET A 81 10.85 -19.46 -7.34
N SER A 82 10.01 -20.49 -7.28
CA SER A 82 8.57 -20.40 -7.59
C SER A 82 7.71 -19.90 -6.43
N PHE A 83 8.27 -19.78 -5.23
CA PHE A 83 7.52 -19.47 -4.02
C PHE A 83 8.15 -18.29 -3.29
N VAL A 84 7.29 -17.57 -2.56
CA VAL A 84 7.67 -16.59 -1.56
C VAL A 84 7.32 -17.20 -0.22
N ASP A 85 8.27 -17.22 0.70
CA ASP A 85 8.03 -17.69 2.06
C ASP A 85 7.65 -16.50 2.94
N LEU A 86 6.60 -16.68 3.74
CA LEU A 86 6.12 -15.70 4.70
C LEU A 86 6.15 -16.33 6.09
N TYR A 87 6.70 -15.60 7.06
CA TYR A 87 6.81 -16.05 8.45
C TYR A 87 6.00 -15.11 9.33
N ALA A 88 5.03 -15.68 10.03
CA ALA A 88 4.11 -14.98 10.90
C ALA A 88 4.49 -15.25 12.36
N TYR A 89 4.73 -14.18 13.10
CA TYR A 89 4.98 -14.19 14.54
C TYR A 89 3.97 -13.24 15.18
N GLY A 90 3.38 -13.63 16.30
CA GLY A 90 2.29 -12.91 16.95
C GLY A 90 2.66 -11.47 17.30
N ASP A 91 3.91 -11.24 17.69
CA ASP A 91 4.43 -9.91 18.05
C ASP A 91 4.80 -9.02 16.85
N LEU A 92 4.88 -9.58 15.64
CA LEU A 92 5.17 -8.83 14.41
C LEU A 92 3.92 -8.23 13.75
N PHE A 93 2.73 -8.74 14.08
CA PHE A 93 1.51 -8.22 13.49
C PHE A 93 1.33 -6.71 13.77
N PRO A 94 0.88 -5.92 12.79
CA PRO A 94 0.20 -6.33 11.56
C PRO A 94 1.09 -6.80 10.40
N GLY A 95 2.42 -6.85 10.56
CA GLY A 95 3.31 -7.35 9.54
C GLY A 95 3.82 -8.76 9.78
N PHE A 96 4.85 -9.12 9.02
CA PHE A 96 5.42 -10.45 8.91
C PHE A 96 6.80 -10.35 8.26
N ILE A 97 7.60 -11.40 8.36
CA ILE A 97 8.85 -11.53 7.60
C ILE A 97 8.53 -12.15 6.23
N TRP A 98 9.11 -11.60 5.17
CA TRP A 98 9.11 -12.20 3.84
C TRP A 98 10.51 -12.65 3.45
N GLN A 99 10.58 -13.74 2.71
CA GLN A 99 11.75 -14.22 2.00
C GLN A 99 11.39 -14.42 0.53
N ILE A 100 11.89 -13.54 -0.32
CA ILE A 100 11.59 -13.51 -1.75
C ILE A 100 12.86 -13.87 -2.53
N PRO A 101 12.91 -15.01 -3.24
CA PRO A 101 14.02 -15.31 -4.14
C PRO A 101 14.02 -14.32 -5.32
N VAL A 102 15.14 -13.63 -5.52
CA VAL A 102 15.35 -12.66 -6.61
C VAL A 102 16.14 -13.27 -7.77
N SER A 103 17.08 -14.16 -7.44
CA SER A 103 17.85 -14.96 -8.38
C SER A 103 18.17 -16.31 -7.73
N LYS A 104 18.93 -17.16 -8.42
CA LYS A 104 19.34 -18.45 -7.87
C LYS A 104 20.12 -18.34 -6.56
N ASN A 105 20.84 -17.24 -6.34
CA ASN A 105 21.71 -17.11 -5.17
C ASN A 105 21.46 -15.83 -4.39
N THR A 106 20.31 -15.15 -4.60
CA THR A 106 19.98 -13.93 -3.87
C THR A 106 18.53 -13.87 -3.44
N PHE A 107 18.29 -13.42 -2.21
CA PHE A 107 16.98 -13.22 -1.61
C PHE A 107 16.80 -11.78 -1.14
N ARG A 108 15.56 -11.30 -1.23
CA ARG A 108 15.08 -10.17 -0.44
C ARG A 108 14.42 -10.70 0.81
N ILE A 109 15.03 -10.45 1.96
CA ILE A 109 14.54 -10.88 3.26
C ILE A 109 14.23 -9.63 4.05
N GLY A 110 12.99 -9.45 4.46
CA GLY A 110 12.57 -8.22 5.12
C GLY A 110 11.32 -8.39 5.95
N LEU A 111 10.97 -7.36 6.70
CA LEU A 111 9.75 -7.32 7.47
C LEU A 111 9.20 -5.91 7.57
N PHE A 112 7.92 -5.81 7.89
CA PHE A 112 7.31 -4.59 8.38
C PHE A 112 6.60 -4.89 9.69
N SER A 113 6.46 -3.89 10.55
CA SER A 113 5.79 -4.02 11.85
C SER A 113 5.59 -2.65 12.50
N ASN A 114 5.04 -2.65 13.72
CA ASN A 114 5.00 -1.46 14.56
C ASN A 114 6.36 -1.09 15.19
N TYR A 115 7.36 -1.96 15.08
CA TYR A 115 8.68 -1.69 15.62
C TYR A 115 9.43 -0.64 14.81
N ASP A 116 10.35 0.07 15.47
CA ASP A 116 11.27 0.97 14.79
C ASP A 116 12.33 0.19 13.99
N TYR A 117 13.08 0.89 13.14
CA TYR A 117 14.11 0.26 12.30
C TYR A 117 15.21 -0.46 13.08
N LYS A 118 15.49 -0.06 14.34
CA LYS A 118 16.54 -0.70 15.12
C LYS A 118 16.06 -2.09 15.53
N ARG A 119 14.87 -2.17 16.12
CA ARG A 119 14.29 -3.45 16.54
C ARG A 119 13.98 -4.35 15.35
N GLN A 120 13.53 -3.80 14.22
CA GLN A 120 13.34 -4.61 12.99
C GLN A 120 14.65 -5.21 12.46
N ASN A 121 15.76 -4.48 12.56
CA ASN A 121 17.07 -5.02 12.17
C ASN A 121 17.50 -6.17 13.10
N GLU A 122 17.32 -6.03 14.42
CA GLU A 122 17.59 -7.11 15.38
C GLU A 122 16.80 -8.37 15.01
N ILE A 123 15.51 -8.22 14.70
CA ILE A 123 14.66 -9.35 14.31
C ILE A 123 15.12 -9.98 12.98
N LEU A 124 15.56 -9.20 12.00
CA LEU A 124 16.11 -9.74 10.75
C LEU A 124 17.44 -10.46 10.95
N ASP A 125 18.32 -9.90 11.78
CA ASP A 125 19.60 -10.52 12.12
C ASP A 125 19.33 -11.86 12.85
N ASP A 126 18.43 -11.88 13.85
CA ASP A 126 18.00 -13.10 14.56
C ASP A 126 17.36 -14.13 13.60
N PHE A 127 16.52 -13.71 12.67
CA PHE A 127 15.90 -14.59 11.67
C PHE A 127 16.95 -15.23 10.75
N LEU A 128 17.96 -14.45 10.31
CA LEU A 128 19.03 -14.98 9.47
C LEU A 128 19.93 -15.98 10.21
N GLU A 129 20.07 -15.83 11.53
CA GLU A 129 20.85 -16.76 12.36
C GLU A 129 20.09 -18.06 12.69
N ASN A 130 18.78 -17.99 12.88
CA ASN A 130 18.01 -19.10 13.48
C ASN A 130 17.01 -19.77 12.53
N ASP A 131 16.45 -19.03 11.56
CA ASP A 131 15.34 -19.50 10.71
C ASP A 131 15.70 -19.56 9.21
N PHE A 132 16.79 -18.90 8.80
CA PHE A 132 17.24 -18.93 7.42
C PHE A 132 18.00 -20.22 7.11
N ASN A 133 17.56 -20.95 6.09
CA ASN A 133 18.02 -22.31 5.78
C ASN A 133 19.44 -22.39 5.17
N TYR A 134 20.23 -21.32 5.20
CA TYR A 134 21.55 -21.26 4.57
C TYR A 134 22.58 -20.77 5.59
N GLU A 135 23.61 -21.58 5.84
CA GLU A 135 24.65 -21.27 6.83
C GLU A 135 25.61 -20.18 6.31
N ASP A 136 25.99 -20.25 5.03
CA ASP A 136 26.91 -19.30 4.40
C ASP A 136 26.13 -18.26 3.57
N TYR A 137 26.02 -17.05 4.12
CA TYR A 137 25.37 -15.93 3.45
C TYR A 137 26.10 -14.59 3.66
N GLU A 138 25.85 -13.66 2.75
CA GLU A 138 26.37 -12.29 2.77
C GLU A 138 25.20 -11.29 2.66
N ILE A 139 25.13 -10.33 3.58
CA ILE A 139 24.21 -9.19 3.44
C ILE A 139 24.85 -8.15 2.52
N ILE A 140 24.34 -8.04 1.28
CA ILE A 140 24.85 -7.13 0.26
C ILE A 140 24.38 -5.70 0.51
N GLU A 141 23.07 -5.53 0.77
CA GLU A 141 22.43 -4.22 0.92
C GLU A 141 21.39 -4.25 2.04
N LYS A 142 21.25 -3.14 2.76
CA LYS A 142 20.19 -2.91 3.74
C LYS A 142 19.32 -1.74 3.30
N TYR A 143 18.00 -1.96 3.22
CA TYR A 143 17.00 -0.96 2.84
C TYR A 143 16.06 -0.65 3.99
N LYS A 144 15.55 0.58 3.98
CA LYS A 144 14.49 1.05 4.87
C LYS A 144 13.37 1.65 4.04
N GLY A 145 12.14 1.38 4.45
CA GLY A 145 10.93 1.87 3.81
C GLY A 145 9.86 2.22 4.83
N LYS A 146 8.83 2.90 4.35
CA LYS A 146 7.64 3.22 5.12
C LYS A 146 6.44 2.68 4.37
N ILE A 147 5.57 1.97 5.07
CA ILE A 147 4.32 1.44 4.50
C ILE A 147 3.19 2.31 5.03
N PRO A 148 2.53 3.13 4.19
CA PRO A 148 1.49 4.04 4.65
C PRO A 148 0.28 3.24 5.15
N ILE A 149 -0.45 3.75 6.13
CA ILE A 149 -1.65 3.10 6.65
C ILE A 149 -2.86 3.75 5.98
N TYR A 150 -3.69 2.93 5.31
CA TYR A 150 -4.93 3.41 4.72
C TYR A 150 -5.88 3.95 5.80
N SER A 151 -6.50 5.09 5.53
CA SER A 151 -7.56 5.68 6.34
C SER A 151 -8.70 6.11 5.42
N LYS A 152 -9.94 5.75 5.77
CA LYS A 152 -11.14 6.20 5.05
C LYS A 152 -11.43 7.69 5.24
N GLU A 153 -10.82 8.31 6.24
CA GLU A 153 -10.97 9.75 6.51
C GLU A 153 -10.05 10.59 5.60
N ASN A 154 -9.06 9.95 4.95
CA ASN A 154 -8.16 10.63 4.03
C ASN A 154 -8.89 10.96 2.72
N LYS A 155 -8.77 12.21 2.30
CA LYS A 155 -9.27 12.70 1.02
C LYS A 155 -8.38 12.21 -0.11
N LEU A 156 -8.96 11.84 -1.24
CA LEU A 156 -8.20 11.48 -2.45
C LEU A 156 -8.00 12.67 -3.40
N PHE A 157 -8.72 13.76 -3.17
CA PHE A 157 -8.58 15.01 -3.90
C PHE A 157 -9.03 16.19 -3.03
N LYS A 158 -8.60 17.40 -3.41
CA LYS A 158 -9.10 18.67 -2.88
C LYS A 158 -8.69 19.78 -3.84
N ASN A 159 -9.60 20.68 -4.18
CA ASN A 159 -9.31 21.80 -5.08
C ASN A 159 -8.68 21.26 -6.39
N ARG A 160 -7.45 21.68 -6.73
CA ARG A 160 -6.74 21.26 -7.96
C ARG A 160 -5.90 20.01 -7.78
N VAL A 161 -5.85 19.45 -6.57
CA VAL A 161 -4.96 18.37 -6.20
C VAL A 161 -5.72 17.05 -6.18
N LEU A 162 -5.12 16.02 -6.77
CA LEU A 162 -5.51 14.62 -6.65
C LEU A 162 -4.29 13.83 -6.18
N ILE A 163 -4.45 12.82 -5.33
CA ILE A 163 -3.34 11.97 -4.86
C ILE A 163 -3.53 10.49 -5.25
N ILE A 164 -2.43 9.80 -5.54
CA ILE A 164 -2.41 8.39 -5.95
C ILE A 164 -1.29 7.60 -5.24
N GLY A 165 -1.42 6.27 -5.22
CA GLY A 165 -0.42 5.36 -4.68
C GLY A 165 -0.18 5.57 -3.19
N ASP A 166 1.07 5.47 -2.75
CA ASP A 166 1.44 5.60 -1.34
C ASP A 166 1.11 6.98 -0.76
N ALA A 167 1.10 8.04 -1.58
CA ALA A 167 0.67 9.37 -1.13
C ALA A 167 -0.78 9.39 -0.65
N ALA A 168 -1.60 8.52 -1.24
CA ALA A 168 -3.01 8.29 -0.91
C ALA A 168 -3.22 7.08 0.01
N SER A 169 -2.15 6.49 0.56
CA SER A 169 -2.19 5.25 1.34
C SER A 169 -2.93 4.11 0.63
N GLN A 170 -2.83 4.01 -0.70
CA GLN A 170 -3.56 3.02 -1.52
C GLN A 170 -2.87 1.66 -1.50
N ILE A 171 -2.85 1.05 -0.33
CA ILE A 171 -2.18 -0.23 -0.04
C ILE A 171 -3.18 -1.23 0.54
N LYS A 172 -2.88 -2.53 0.40
CA LYS A 172 -3.64 -3.60 1.06
C LYS A 172 -3.37 -3.57 2.56
N PRO A 173 -4.40 -3.45 3.42
CA PRO A 173 -4.20 -3.49 4.86
C PRO A 173 -3.47 -4.75 5.36
N THR A 174 -3.72 -5.91 4.77
CA THR A 174 -3.12 -7.18 5.23
C THR A 174 -1.66 -7.35 4.87
N THR A 175 -1.21 -6.83 3.73
CA THR A 175 0.15 -7.13 3.21
C THR A 175 1.05 -5.91 3.05
N GLY A 176 0.50 -4.69 3.13
CA GLY A 176 1.21 -3.46 2.79
C GLY A 176 1.46 -3.27 1.29
N GLY A 177 1.03 -4.21 0.43
CA GLY A 177 1.25 -4.15 -1.01
C GLY A 177 0.34 -3.13 -1.69
N GLY A 178 0.91 -2.19 -2.44
CA GLY A 178 0.17 -1.13 -3.14
C GLY A 178 0.29 -1.12 -4.66
N LEU A 179 1.15 -1.95 -5.26
CA LEU A 179 1.50 -1.79 -6.69
C LEU A 179 0.29 -1.93 -7.63
N LEU A 180 -0.49 -3.01 -7.51
CA LEU A 180 -1.66 -3.23 -8.37
C LEU A 180 -2.79 -2.24 -8.09
N ILE A 181 -3.04 -1.93 -6.81
CA ILE A 181 -4.02 -0.91 -6.40
C ILE A 181 -3.62 0.46 -6.99
N GLY A 182 -2.34 0.82 -6.92
CA GLY A 182 -1.83 2.05 -7.50
C GLY A 182 -2.03 2.12 -9.02
N PHE A 183 -1.86 1.02 -9.75
CA PHE A 183 -2.16 0.99 -11.18
C PHE A 183 -3.66 1.11 -11.49
N GLU A 184 -4.53 0.46 -10.72
CA GLU A 184 -6.00 0.65 -10.84
C GLU A 184 -6.38 2.12 -10.56
N ALA A 185 -5.83 2.70 -9.49
CA ALA A 185 -6.04 4.09 -9.11
C ALA A 185 -5.55 5.07 -10.20
N VAL A 186 -4.42 4.81 -10.85
CA VAL A 186 -3.95 5.59 -12.01
C VAL A 186 -4.97 5.58 -13.14
N GLY A 187 -5.61 4.43 -13.41
CA GLY A 187 -6.68 4.33 -14.41
C GLY A 187 -7.88 5.20 -14.09
N MET A 188 -8.34 5.17 -12.83
CA MET A 188 -9.45 5.99 -12.34
C MET A 188 -9.10 7.49 -12.34
N ALA A 189 -7.91 7.85 -11.84
CA ALA A 189 -7.41 9.22 -11.85
C ALA A 189 -7.29 9.77 -13.27
N LYS A 190 -6.75 8.98 -14.21
CA LYS A 190 -6.68 9.35 -15.63
C LYS A 190 -8.08 9.65 -16.19
N LYS A 191 -9.08 8.80 -15.93
CA LYS A 191 -10.46 9.00 -16.39
C LYS A 191 -11.02 10.32 -15.88
N ALA A 192 -10.86 10.61 -14.58
CA ALA A 192 -11.28 11.86 -13.96
C ALA A 192 -10.56 13.08 -14.56
N ILE A 193 -9.24 13.01 -14.72
CA ILE A 193 -8.41 14.09 -15.28
C ILE A 193 -8.80 14.36 -16.73
N VAL A 194 -8.90 13.34 -17.58
CA VAL A 194 -9.26 13.51 -19.00
C VAL A 194 -10.67 14.09 -19.13
N LYS A 195 -11.62 13.64 -18.30
CA LYS A 195 -12.97 14.22 -18.25
C LYS A 195 -12.94 15.70 -17.87
N ALA A 196 -12.16 16.06 -16.86
CA ALA A 196 -11.97 17.45 -16.44
C ALA A 196 -11.36 18.29 -17.56
N LEU A 197 -10.30 17.81 -18.22
CA LEU A 197 -9.61 18.56 -19.28
C LEU A 197 -10.45 18.74 -20.55
N ASN A 198 -11.37 17.82 -20.84
CA ASN A 198 -12.18 17.82 -22.06
C ASN A 198 -13.55 18.50 -21.93
N SER A 199 -13.98 18.91 -20.73
CA SER A 199 -15.22 19.68 -20.63
C SER A 199 -15.03 21.05 -21.30
N GLU A 200 -16.01 21.46 -22.11
CA GLU A 200 -15.94 22.72 -22.87
C GLU A 200 -15.69 23.92 -21.96
N ASP A 201 -16.25 23.89 -20.75
CA ASP A 201 -16.07 24.89 -19.69
C ASP A 201 -14.63 24.93 -19.13
N PHE A 202 -13.87 23.82 -19.18
CA PHE A 202 -12.48 23.77 -18.68
C PHE A 202 -11.46 24.33 -19.67
N ASN A 203 -11.84 24.50 -20.93
CA ASN A 203 -11.03 25.17 -21.93
C ASN A 203 -11.13 26.71 -21.84
N SER A 204 -12.21 27.25 -21.27
CA SER A 204 -12.34 28.68 -20.92
C SER A 204 -11.64 29.08 -19.62
N LEU A 205 -11.18 28.09 -18.84
CA LEU A 205 -10.50 28.26 -17.56
C LEU A 205 -9.19 29.04 -17.75
N ASN A 206 -9.25 30.35 -17.51
CA ASN A 206 -8.10 31.23 -17.49
C ASN A 206 -7.47 31.18 -16.09
N LEU A 207 -6.23 30.71 -15.99
CA LEU A 207 -5.48 30.58 -14.72
C LEU A 207 -5.34 31.93 -13.98
N GLU A 208 -5.59 33.06 -14.65
CA GLU A 208 -5.56 34.40 -14.06
C GLU A 208 -6.94 34.94 -13.64
N LYS A 209 -8.05 34.33 -14.09
CA LYS A 209 -9.43 34.79 -13.86
C LYS A 209 -10.39 33.60 -13.72
N GLU A 210 -10.17 32.77 -12.71
CA GLU A 210 -11.07 31.65 -12.41
C GLU A 210 -12.43 32.14 -11.89
N THR A 211 -13.50 31.59 -12.45
CA THR A 211 -14.87 31.84 -11.97
C THR A 211 -15.29 30.79 -10.93
N HIS A 212 -16.46 30.97 -10.31
CA HIS A 212 -17.02 30.00 -9.36
C HIS A 212 -17.36 28.67 -10.06
N ASP A 213 -17.99 28.76 -11.23
CA ASP A 213 -18.49 27.62 -12.01
C ASP A 213 -17.33 26.71 -12.49
N ASP A 214 -16.20 27.32 -12.86
CA ASP A 214 -14.96 26.61 -13.24
C ASP A 214 -14.43 25.70 -12.12
N LYS A 215 -14.55 26.14 -10.86
CA LYS A 215 -14.07 25.40 -9.70
C LYS A 215 -14.98 24.22 -9.39
N GLU A 216 -16.30 24.40 -9.54
CA GLU A 216 -17.30 23.36 -9.30
C GLU A 216 -17.13 22.19 -10.27
N ILE A 217 -16.98 22.46 -11.57
CA ILE A 217 -16.78 21.42 -12.60
C ILE A 217 -15.51 20.60 -12.35
N LEU A 218 -14.42 21.27 -11.95
CA LEU A 218 -13.18 20.58 -11.59
C LEU A 218 -13.38 19.70 -10.36
N GLN A 219 -14.07 20.19 -9.32
CA GLN A 219 -14.39 19.39 -8.14
C GLN A 219 -15.20 18.15 -8.52
N ASP A 220 -16.26 18.31 -9.32
CA ASP A 220 -17.12 17.18 -9.71
C ASP A 220 -16.37 16.12 -10.52
N CYS A 221 -15.50 16.55 -11.44
CA CYS A 221 -14.69 15.62 -12.21
C CYS A 221 -13.69 14.87 -11.33
N LEU A 222 -12.97 15.57 -10.44
CA LEU A 222 -12.01 14.92 -9.53
C LEU A 222 -12.71 14.06 -8.46
N LYS A 223 -13.93 14.42 -8.05
CA LYS A 223 -14.76 13.63 -7.14
C LYS A 223 -15.06 12.25 -7.70
N SER A 224 -15.27 12.14 -9.01
CA SER A 224 -15.52 10.84 -9.66
C SER A 224 -14.37 9.85 -9.49
N TYR A 225 -13.12 10.32 -9.36
CA TYR A 225 -11.99 9.43 -9.02
C TYR A 225 -12.12 8.84 -7.62
N GLN A 226 -12.48 9.67 -6.63
CA GLN A 226 -12.67 9.20 -5.26
C GLN A 226 -13.83 8.20 -5.17
N GLU A 227 -14.95 8.50 -5.85
CA GLU A 227 -16.12 7.63 -5.90
C GLU A 227 -15.79 6.27 -6.57
N ASP A 228 -15.13 6.28 -7.73
CA ASP A 228 -14.69 5.06 -8.43
C ASP A 228 -13.75 4.22 -7.54
N PHE A 229 -12.84 4.86 -6.79
CA PHE A 229 -11.91 4.18 -5.89
C PHE A 229 -12.61 3.57 -4.68
N GLU A 230 -13.47 4.35 -4.03
CA GLU A 230 -14.24 3.90 -2.86
C GLU A 230 -15.16 2.73 -3.23
N GLU A 231 -15.88 2.81 -4.35
CA GLU A 231 -16.74 1.73 -4.84
C GLU A 231 -15.95 0.42 -5.02
N ARG A 232 -14.75 0.52 -5.61
CA ARG A 232 -13.90 -0.64 -5.89
C ARG A 232 -13.28 -1.27 -4.65
N PHE A 233 -12.78 -0.45 -3.72
CA PHE A 233 -11.86 -0.92 -2.67
C PHE A 233 -12.41 -0.84 -1.25
N ILE A 234 -13.39 0.00 -0.93
CA ILE A 234 -13.77 0.25 0.48
C ILE A 234 -14.28 -1.03 1.17
N LYS A 235 -15.05 -1.85 0.44
CA LYS A 235 -15.56 -3.12 0.95
C LYS A 235 -14.44 -4.14 1.10
N GLU A 236 -13.53 -4.20 0.13
CA GLU A 236 -12.38 -5.10 0.16
C GLU A 236 -11.44 -4.76 1.33
N PHE A 237 -11.08 -3.49 1.50
CA PHE A 237 -10.27 -3.02 2.62
C PHE A 237 -10.94 -3.28 3.97
N SER A 238 -12.26 -3.15 4.07
CA SER A 238 -12.99 -3.50 5.30
C SER A 238 -12.73 -4.96 5.71
N TYR A 239 -12.80 -5.91 4.77
CA TYR A 239 -12.47 -7.31 5.05
C TYR A 239 -10.99 -7.49 5.41
N GLN A 240 -10.09 -6.84 4.68
CA GLN A 240 -8.65 -6.92 4.93
C GLN A 240 -8.27 -6.37 6.31
N PHE A 241 -8.86 -5.26 6.76
CA PHE A 241 -8.69 -4.77 8.13
C PHE A 241 -9.23 -5.72 9.19
N LYS A 242 -10.38 -6.38 8.93
CA LYS A 242 -10.92 -7.38 9.87
C LYS A 242 -10.00 -8.58 10.02
N VAL A 243 -9.42 -9.06 8.91
CA VAL A 243 -8.40 -10.11 8.91
C VAL A 243 -7.16 -9.65 9.67
N GLN A 244 -6.59 -8.49 9.31
CA GLN A 244 -5.40 -7.93 9.97
C GLN A 244 -5.62 -7.80 11.49
N LYS A 245 -6.73 -7.18 11.91
CA LYS A 245 -7.06 -7.03 13.34
C LYS A 245 -7.23 -8.35 14.06
N THR A 246 -7.75 -9.37 13.37
CA THR A 246 -7.87 -10.72 13.92
C THR A 246 -6.47 -11.33 14.13
N LEU A 247 -5.59 -11.23 13.14
CA LEU A 247 -4.22 -11.72 13.25
C LEU A 247 -3.44 -11.03 14.38
N CYS A 248 -3.63 -9.72 14.57
CA CYS A 248 -3.03 -8.97 15.69
C CYS A 248 -3.48 -9.45 17.09
N THR A 249 -4.47 -10.33 17.21
CA THR A 249 -4.89 -10.88 18.51
C THR A 249 -4.24 -12.22 18.86
N LEU A 250 -3.56 -12.86 17.90
CA LEU A 250 -3.05 -14.22 18.04
C LEU A 250 -1.62 -14.21 18.59
N SER A 251 -1.35 -15.05 19.58
CA SER A 251 0.01 -15.43 19.96
C SER A 251 0.61 -16.45 19.00
N ASP A 252 1.89 -16.79 19.17
CA ASP A 252 2.53 -17.87 18.40
C ASP A 252 1.82 -19.22 18.59
N ASP A 253 1.47 -19.58 19.85
CA ASP A 253 0.67 -20.80 20.12
C ASP A 253 -0.69 -20.78 19.40
N ASP A 254 -1.34 -19.61 19.31
CA ASP A 254 -2.61 -19.48 18.60
C ASP A 254 -2.43 -19.61 17.08
N LEU A 255 -1.31 -19.12 16.53
CA LEU A 255 -0.94 -19.26 15.12
C LEU A 255 -0.64 -20.71 14.76
N ASP A 256 0.11 -21.42 15.61
CA ASP A 256 0.39 -22.85 15.43
C ASP A 256 -0.92 -23.64 15.41
N TYR A 257 -1.80 -23.41 16.39
CA TYR A 257 -3.13 -24.00 16.41
C TYR A 257 -3.91 -23.68 15.12
N PHE A 258 -3.87 -22.42 14.68
CA PHE A 258 -4.55 -21.98 13.46
C PHE A 258 -4.05 -22.73 12.21
N PHE A 259 -2.74 -22.86 12.03
CA PHE A 259 -2.16 -23.58 10.89
C PHE A 259 -2.40 -25.10 10.95
N GLU A 260 -2.39 -25.70 12.14
CA GLU A 260 -2.78 -27.09 12.33
C GLU A 260 -4.25 -27.32 11.92
N LYS A 261 -5.16 -26.47 12.42
CA LYS A 261 -6.59 -26.58 12.06
C LYS A 261 -6.88 -26.28 10.60
N LEU A 262 -6.11 -25.39 9.96
CA LEU A 262 -6.21 -25.18 8.52
C LEU A 262 -5.95 -26.48 7.76
N LYS A 263 -4.90 -27.22 8.12
CA LYS A 263 -4.55 -28.51 7.50
C LYS A 263 -5.58 -29.59 7.82
N GLU A 264 -5.98 -29.74 9.08
CA GLU A 264 -7.00 -30.74 9.50
C GLU A 264 -8.34 -30.57 8.78
N LYS A 265 -8.71 -29.32 8.47
CA LYS A 265 -9.98 -28.99 7.80
C LYS A 265 -9.87 -28.93 6.28
N GLU A 266 -8.71 -29.27 5.72
CA GLU A 266 -8.41 -29.15 4.29
C GLU A 266 -8.73 -27.75 3.73
N ALA A 267 -8.50 -26.72 4.57
CA ALA A 267 -8.77 -25.33 4.20
C ALA A 267 -7.76 -24.80 3.18
N ASP A 268 -6.61 -25.47 3.02
CA ASP A 268 -5.64 -25.26 1.96
C ASP A 268 -6.24 -25.44 0.56
N LYS A 269 -7.22 -26.34 0.39
CA LYS A 269 -7.97 -26.48 -0.87
C LYS A 269 -8.80 -25.24 -1.17
N LEU A 270 -9.45 -24.68 -0.16
CA LEU A 270 -10.22 -23.43 -0.32
C LEU A 270 -9.30 -22.24 -0.59
N ILE A 271 -8.14 -22.18 0.06
CA ILE A 271 -7.12 -21.16 -0.23
C ILE A 271 -6.62 -21.31 -1.66
N SER A 272 -6.41 -22.53 -2.16
CA SER A 272 -5.98 -22.77 -3.54
C SER A 272 -7.05 -22.42 -4.58
N GLU A 273 -8.33 -22.63 -4.25
CA GLU A 273 -9.46 -22.36 -5.15
C GLU A 273 -9.89 -20.89 -5.16
N TYR A 274 -9.94 -20.25 -3.98
CA TYR A 274 -10.50 -18.91 -3.79
C TYR A 274 -9.48 -17.86 -3.35
N GLY A 275 -8.24 -18.27 -3.09
CA GLY A 275 -7.17 -17.36 -2.67
C GLY A 275 -6.81 -16.39 -3.78
N ASP A 276 -7.01 -15.11 -3.49
CA ASP A 276 -6.61 -14.00 -4.33
C ASP A 276 -5.93 -12.98 -3.42
N MET A 277 -4.66 -12.67 -3.71
CA MET A 277 -3.87 -11.74 -2.91
C MET A 277 -4.44 -10.32 -2.94
N ASP A 278 -5.13 -9.97 -4.02
CA ASP A 278 -5.72 -8.65 -4.25
C ASP A 278 -7.18 -8.56 -3.78
N ASN A 279 -7.98 -9.60 -4.03
CA ASN A 279 -9.40 -9.69 -3.71
C ASN A 279 -9.70 -10.75 -2.62
N GLN A 280 -9.10 -10.53 -1.45
CA GLN A 280 -9.13 -11.43 -0.29
C GLN A 280 -10.55 -11.65 0.27
N SER A 281 -11.50 -10.74 0.05
CA SER A 281 -12.86 -10.89 0.57
C SER A 281 -13.60 -12.12 0.06
N ILE A 282 -13.24 -12.69 -1.08
CA ILE A 282 -13.86 -13.91 -1.62
C ILE A 282 -13.54 -15.10 -0.71
N LEU A 283 -12.26 -15.34 -0.45
CA LEU A 283 -11.79 -16.39 0.47
C LEU A 283 -12.38 -16.21 1.87
N VAL A 284 -12.38 -14.98 2.39
CA VAL A 284 -12.95 -14.66 3.70
C VAL A 284 -14.44 -15.03 3.78
N LYS A 285 -15.23 -14.73 2.75
CA LYS A 285 -16.66 -15.08 2.71
C LYS A 285 -16.86 -16.59 2.68
N GLU A 286 -16.05 -17.34 1.95
CA GLU A 286 -16.12 -18.81 1.95
C GLU A 286 -15.76 -19.40 3.31
N PHE A 287 -14.76 -18.83 4.00
CA PHE A 287 -14.41 -19.22 5.37
C PHE A 287 -15.56 -18.97 6.35
N LEU A 288 -16.20 -17.80 6.27
CA LEU A 288 -17.35 -17.45 7.11
C LEU A 288 -18.56 -18.35 6.84
N LYS A 289 -18.90 -18.54 5.56
CA LYS A 289 -20.03 -19.38 5.13
C LYS A 289 -19.92 -20.83 5.60
N ARG A 290 -18.68 -21.35 5.68
CA ARG A 290 -18.38 -22.71 6.13
C ARG A 290 -18.15 -22.80 7.64
N GLY A 291 -18.29 -21.69 8.37
CA GLY A 291 -18.06 -21.63 9.82
C GLY A 291 -16.61 -21.83 10.24
N LEU A 292 -15.66 -21.76 9.28
CA LEU A 292 -14.26 -22.10 9.53
C LEU A 292 -13.60 -21.11 10.48
N VAL A 293 -13.91 -19.81 10.38
CA VAL A 293 -13.33 -18.76 11.26
C VAL A 293 -13.49 -19.09 12.75
N LEU A 294 -14.62 -19.68 13.17
CA LEU A 294 -14.88 -20.04 14.57
C LEU A 294 -14.18 -21.33 15.01
N THR A 295 -13.74 -22.16 14.06
CA THR A 295 -13.09 -23.46 14.32
C THR A 295 -11.58 -23.39 14.20
N LEU A 296 -11.08 -22.53 13.31
CA LEU A 296 -9.66 -22.33 13.05
C LEU A 296 -9.00 -21.49 14.15
N LEU A 297 -9.77 -20.65 14.84
CA LEU A 297 -9.24 -19.78 15.88
C LEU A 297 -9.55 -20.33 17.28
N PRO A 298 -8.62 -20.20 18.24
CA PRO A 298 -8.83 -20.63 19.62
C PRO A 298 -10.07 -19.97 20.25
N ALA A 299 -10.79 -20.74 21.08
CA ALA A 299 -12.07 -20.29 21.63
C ALA A 299 -11.97 -19.05 22.55
N ILE A 300 -10.78 -18.79 23.10
CA ILE A 300 -10.50 -17.62 23.95
C ILE A 300 -10.71 -16.29 23.19
N HIS A 301 -10.53 -16.29 21.86
CA HIS A 301 -10.67 -15.10 21.02
C HIS A 301 -12.10 -14.80 20.58
N LYS A 302 -13.09 -15.64 20.90
CA LYS A 302 -14.48 -15.49 20.43
C LYS A 302 -15.08 -14.11 20.72
N ARG A 303 -14.78 -13.52 21.88
CA ARG A 303 -15.31 -12.19 22.26
C ARG A 303 -14.68 -11.07 21.43
N GLU A 304 -13.37 -11.13 21.18
CA GLU A 304 -12.68 -10.13 20.36
C GLU A 304 -13.07 -10.27 18.88
N LEU A 305 -13.17 -11.50 18.38
CA LEU A 305 -13.67 -11.77 17.03
C LEU A 305 -15.09 -11.24 16.83
N ALA A 306 -15.98 -11.42 17.81
CA ALA A 306 -17.33 -10.86 17.74
C ALA A 306 -17.29 -9.33 17.57
N LYS A 307 -16.40 -8.61 18.30
CA LYS A 307 -16.25 -7.16 18.14
C LYS A 307 -15.72 -6.77 16.76
N ILE A 308 -14.73 -7.51 16.24
CA ILE A 308 -14.10 -7.19 14.94
C ILE A 308 -15.10 -7.41 13.79
N TRP A 309 -15.88 -8.49 13.85
CA TRP A 309 -16.67 -8.95 12.70
C TRP A 309 -18.14 -8.49 12.74
N LEU A 310 -18.72 -8.18 13.91
CA LEU A 310 -20.10 -7.70 14.07
C LEU A 310 -20.25 -6.16 14.08
N LEU A 311 -19.14 -5.41 14.15
CA LEU A 311 -19.09 -3.96 13.93
C LEU A 311 -18.72 -3.64 12.47
#